data_AF-A0A2M7YYI9-F1
#
_entry.id   AF-A0A2M7YYI9-F1
#
_cell.length_a   1.000
_cell.length_b   1.000
_cell.length_c   1.000
_cell.angle_alpha   90.00
_cell.angle_beta   90.00
_cell.angle_gamma   90.00
#
_symmetry.space_group_name_H-M   'P 1'
#
loop_
_entity.id
_entity.type
_entity.pdbx_description
1 polymer ?
#
loop_
_entity_poly.entity_id
_entity_poly.type
_entity_poly.pdbx_seq_one_letter_code
_entity_poly.pdbx_strand_id
1 'polypeptide(L)'
;MHLDELKRELQSLPVKYLHHMARNRIHRHFRLGKIRLVELMLAFPPDQILALETELQQILTTRQERRAAQESRAAAQPQLSASPFQPKNPPSQGKSHVGSSQPSITLQQILEGIGVPEPQPFVPDPWQTEAVEHLAHSDVIVSAPTGSGKTYVAIQAIRQAMALNQTVIYTSPLKALSNTKFMEFTQLFGPDQVGILTGDRRDNAHAPLLVMTTEILRNLLYDAASGEIDLRLHTLGLVILDESQYLADPERGVVWEETIILCP
;
A
#
# COMPACT_ATOMS: atom_id res chain seq x y z
N MET A 1 22.49 -21.03 22.04
CA MET A 1 21.67 -21.83 21.09
C MET A 1 22.59 -22.43 20.02
N HIS A 2 22.23 -23.47 19.25
CA HIS A 2 23.07 -23.85 18.09
C HIS A 2 22.94 -22.78 17.00
N LEU A 3 24.00 -22.44 16.26
CA LEU A 3 23.96 -21.33 15.28
C LEU A 3 22.86 -21.53 14.21
N ASP A 4 22.58 -22.78 13.84
CA ASP A 4 21.52 -23.16 12.90
C ASP A 4 20.10 -23.02 13.47
N GLU A 5 19.97 -23.11 14.77
CA GLU A 5 18.71 -22.89 15.49
C GLU A 5 18.44 -21.38 15.60
N LEU A 6 19.47 -20.58 15.94
CA LEU A 6 19.41 -19.12 15.90
C LEU A 6 18.99 -18.58 14.53
N LYS A 7 19.60 -19.12 13.46
CA LYS A 7 19.26 -18.76 12.09
C LYS A 7 17.79 -19.01 11.78
N ARG A 8 17.26 -20.17 12.15
CA ARG A 8 15.86 -20.54 11.92
C ARG A 8 14.91 -19.63 12.69
N GLU A 9 15.21 -19.35 13.95
CA GLU A 9 14.38 -18.46 14.77
C GLU A 9 14.35 -17.03 14.22
N LEU A 10 15.50 -16.47 13.85
CA LEU A 10 15.59 -15.14 13.23
C LEU A 10 14.85 -15.09 11.88
N GLN A 11 14.92 -16.15 11.08
CA GLN A 11 14.17 -16.27 9.83
C GLN A 11 12.65 -16.38 10.04
N SER A 12 12.18 -16.86 11.19
CA SER A 12 10.75 -16.92 11.51
C SER A 12 10.15 -15.55 11.89
N LEU A 13 10.99 -14.57 12.26
CA LEU A 13 10.55 -13.25 12.68
C LEU A 13 10.14 -12.35 11.48
N PRO A 14 9.13 -11.48 11.67
CA PRO A 14 8.87 -10.35 10.79
C PRO A 14 10.07 -9.39 10.75
N VAL A 15 10.35 -8.82 9.58
CA VAL A 15 11.56 -8.01 9.32
C VAL A 15 11.71 -6.80 10.25
N LYS A 16 10.60 -6.24 10.75
CA LYS A 16 10.61 -5.13 11.72
C LYS A 16 11.37 -5.46 13.01
N TYR A 17 11.31 -6.71 13.48
CA TYR A 17 12.03 -7.15 14.68
C TYR A 17 13.52 -7.31 14.39
N LEU A 18 13.87 -7.77 13.19
CA LEU A 18 15.26 -7.83 12.73
C LEU A 18 15.87 -6.43 12.64
N HIS A 19 15.14 -5.44 12.14
CA HIS A 19 15.60 -4.05 12.14
C HIS A 19 15.74 -3.48 13.56
N HIS A 20 14.82 -3.83 14.49
CA HIS A 20 14.93 -3.42 15.88
C HIS A 20 16.20 -3.98 16.53
N MET A 21 16.42 -5.28 16.41
CA MET A 21 17.59 -5.97 16.97
C MET A 21 18.90 -5.59 16.25
N ALA A 22 18.84 -5.14 14.99
CA ALA A 22 19.98 -4.62 14.23
C ALA A 22 20.30 -3.15 14.55
N ARG A 23 19.42 -2.45 15.27
CA ARG A 23 19.61 -1.05 15.63
C ARG A 23 20.85 -0.92 16.52
N ASN A 24 21.71 0.05 16.21
CA ASN A 24 23.00 0.29 16.87
C ASN A 24 24.05 -0.83 16.73
N ARG A 25 23.75 -1.94 16.03
CA ARG A 25 24.70 -3.04 15.75
C ARG A 25 25.09 -3.12 14.26
N ILE A 26 24.16 -2.80 13.36
CA ILE A 26 24.37 -2.79 11.90
C ILE A 26 24.09 -1.39 11.34
N HIS A 27 25.12 -0.81 10.72
CA HIS A 27 24.98 0.47 10.01
C HIS A 27 24.10 0.29 8.76
N ARG A 28 23.20 1.24 8.50
CA ARG A 28 22.22 1.19 7.38
C ARG A 28 21.35 -0.07 7.35
N HIS A 29 21.07 -0.68 8.51
CA HIS A 29 20.19 -1.86 8.61
C HIS A 29 18.83 -1.69 7.92
N PHE A 30 18.30 -0.46 7.81
CA PHE A 30 17.05 -0.15 7.12
C PHE A 30 17.07 -0.34 5.59
N ARG A 31 18.25 -0.40 4.96
CA ARG A 31 18.42 -0.63 3.51
C ARG A 31 18.64 -2.11 3.17
N LEU A 32 18.72 -2.97 4.18
CA LEU A 32 19.06 -4.38 4.02
C LEU A 32 17.81 -5.24 4.09
N GLY A 33 17.68 -6.17 3.14
CA GLY A 33 16.62 -7.18 3.15
C GLY A 33 16.78 -8.19 4.28
N LYS A 34 15.71 -8.92 4.58
CA LYS A 34 15.62 -9.90 5.68
C LYS A 34 16.78 -10.91 5.69
N ILE A 35 17.09 -11.51 4.54
CA ILE A 35 18.16 -12.52 4.42
C ILE A 35 19.51 -11.92 4.82
N ARG A 36 19.83 -10.73 4.29
CA ARG A 36 21.10 -10.06 4.52
C ARG A 36 21.25 -9.59 5.97
N LEU A 37 20.16 -9.17 6.61
CA LEU A 37 20.16 -8.84 8.03
C LEU A 37 20.48 -10.05 8.90
N VAL A 38 19.85 -11.20 8.64
CA VAL A 38 20.12 -12.44 9.38
C VAL A 38 21.56 -12.88 9.21
N GLU A 39 22.11 -12.84 8.00
CA GLU A 39 23.52 -13.17 7.75
C GLU A 39 24.48 -12.30 8.55
N LEU A 40 24.26 -10.98 8.56
CA LEU A 40 25.12 -10.04 9.28
C LEU A 40 25.01 -10.21 10.80
N MET A 41 23.82 -10.53 11.32
CA MET A 41 23.61 -10.80 12.74
C MET A 41 24.30 -12.08 13.21
N LEU A 42 24.36 -13.10 12.36
CA LEU A 42 25.07 -14.35 12.64
C LEU A 42 26.59 -14.20 12.55
N ALA A 43 27.08 -13.11 11.93
CA ALA A 43 28.50 -12.78 11.81
C ALA A 43 29.02 -11.91 12.98
N PHE A 44 28.20 -11.69 14.02
CA PHE A 44 28.61 -10.88 15.17
C PHE A 44 29.60 -11.58 16.10
N PRO A 45 30.37 -10.80 16.88
CA PRO A 45 31.21 -11.36 17.93
C PRO A 45 30.37 -12.09 19.00
N PRO A 46 30.93 -13.10 19.72
CA PRO A 46 30.17 -13.97 20.62
C PRO A 46 29.38 -13.24 21.72
N ASP A 47 29.92 -12.14 22.24
CA ASP A 47 29.28 -11.27 23.23
C ASP A 47 28.00 -10.61 22.70
N GLN A 48 28.01 -10.21 21.42
CA GLN A 48 26.85 -9.62 20.77
C GLN A 48 25.81 -10.68 20.37
N ILE A 49 26.25 -11.89 20.00
CA ILE A 49 25.35 -13.02 19.73
C ILE A 49 24.53 -13.34 20.97
N LEU A 50 25.14 -13.39 22.15
CA LEU A 50 24.43 -13.67 23.41
C LEU A 50 23.36 -12.60 23.74
N ALA A 51 23.68 -11.33 23.51
CA ALA A 51 22.71 -10.24 23.65
C ALA A 51 21.54 -10.37 22.66
N LEU A 52 21.83 -10.85 21.45
CA LEU A 52 20.85 -11.07 20.38
C LEU A 52 19.93 -12.26 20.69
N GLU A 53 20.46 -13.36 21.24
CA GLU A 53 19.69 -14.49 21.74
C GLU A 53 18.74 -14.07 22.87
N THR A 54 19.22 -13.22 23.79
CA THR A 54 18.41 -12.73 24.92
C THR A 54 17.23 -11.88 24.44
N GLU A 55 17.49 -10.96 23.51
CA GLU A 55 16.47 -10.08 22.91
C GLU A 55 15.44 -10.88 22.08
N LEU A 56 15.91 -11.91 21.36
CA LEU A 56 15.07 -12.83 20.61
C LEU A 56 14.09 -13.59 21.52
N GLN A 57 14.58 -14.14 22.63
CA GLN A 57 13.75 -14.86 23.60
C GLN A 57 12.67 -13.94 24.20
N GLN A 58 13.01 -12.69 24.53
CA GLN A 58 12.01 -11.71 25.01
C GLN A 58 10.91 -11.44 23.98
N ILE A 59 11.26 -11.31 22.70
CA ILE A 59 10.31 -11.09 21.61
C ILE A 59 9.39 -12.30 21.44
N LEU A 60 9.94 -13.52 21.48
CA LEU A 60 9.17 -14.76 21.34
C LEU A 60 8.19 -14.95 22.50
N THR A 61 8.62 -14.75 23.75
CA THR A 61 7.77 -14.82 24.94
C THR A 61 6.63 -13.80 24.86
N THR A 62 6.93 -12.54 24.54
CA THR A 62 5.91 -11.48 24.38
C THR A 62 4.88 -11.83 23.31
N ARG A 63 5.29 -12.51 22.23
CA ARG A 63 4.38 -12.93 21.16
C ARG A 63 3.50 -14.09 21.56
N GLN A 64 4.03 -15.05 22.33
CA GLN A 64 3.26 -16.14 22.89
C GLN A 64 2.20 -15.63 23.87
N GLU A 65 2.56 -14.71 24.77
CA GLU A 65 1.63 -14.09 25.72
C GLU A 65 0.50 -13.33 25.02
N ARG A 66 0.83 -12.52 24.00
CA ARG A 66 -0.17 -11.79 23.21
C ARG A 66 -1.10 -12.73 22.44
N ARG A 67 -0.57 -13.82 21.90
CA ARG A 67 -1.36 -14.84 21.19
C ARG A 67 -2.31 -15.57 22.15
N ALA A 68 -1.83 -15.97 23.32
CA ALA A 68 -2.66 -16.59 24.36
C ALA A 68 -3.75 -15.63 24.89
N ALA A 69 -3.44 -14.34 25.06
CA ALA A 69 -4.40 -13.31 25.45
C ALA A 69 -5.46 -13.03 24.37
N GLN A 70 -5.09 -13.19 23.10
CA GLN A 70 -6.00 -12.99 21.96
C GLN A 70 -6.90 -14.22 21.75
N GLU A 71 -6.37 -15.44 21.92
CA GLU A 71 -7.13 -16.69 21.86
C GLU A 71 -8.12 -16.82 23.03
N SER A 72 -7.74 -16.41 24.24
CA SER A 72 -8.66 -16.34 25.40
C SER A 72 -9.75 -15.27 25.27
N ARG A 73 -9.45 -14.11 24.65
CA ARG A 73 -10.46 -13.10 24.29
C ARG A 73 -11.41 -13.54 23.19
N ALA A 74 -10.93 -14.31 22.20
CA ALA A 74 -11.75 -14.84 21.12
C ALA A 74 -12.75 -15.91 21.63
N ALA A 75 -12.37 -16.68 22.65
CA ALA A 75 -13.24 -17.69 23.27
C ALA A 75 -14.33 -17.11 24.20
N ALA A 76 -14.23 -15.82 24.59
CA ALA A 76 -15.06 -15.22 25.63
C ALA A 76 -15.98 -14.08 25.14
N GLN A 77 -16.42 -14.07 23.87
CA GLN A 77 -17.35 -13.04 23.38
C GLN A 77 -18.83 -13.46 23.54
N PRO A 78 -19.62 -12.77 24.39
CA PRO A 78 -21.03 -12.54 24.11
C PRO A 78 -21.18 -11.38 23.11
N GLN A 79 -22.15 -11.52 22.19
CA GLN A 79 -22.55 -10.49 21.24
C GLN A 79 -22.89 -9.19 21.96
N LEU A 80 -22.23 -8.08 21.61
CA LEU A 80 -22.59 -6.75 22.11
C LEU A 80 -22.63 -5.72 20.98
N SER A 81 -23.76 -5.03 20.97
CA SER A 81 -24.19 -3.95 20.10
C SER A 81 -23.26 -2.73 20.14
N ALA A 82 -23.18 -2.04 19.00
CA ALA A 82 -22.43 -0.81 18.84
C ALA A 82 -22.93 0.30 19.79
N SER A 83 -22.03 0.84 20.60
CA SER A 83 -22.21 2.14 21.28
C SER A 83 -21.32 3.19 20.62
N PRO A 84 -21.76 4.46 20.49
CA PRO A 84 -20.96 5.50 19.84
C PRO A 84 -19.73 5.88 20.66
N PHE A 85 -18.61 6.05 19.97
CA PHE A 85 -17.34 6.49 20.53
C PHE A 85 -17.42 7.96 20.97
N GLN A 86 -17.20 8.25 22.26
CA GLN A 86 -17.00 9.62 22.76
C GLN A 86 -15.50 9.88 22.97
N PRO A 87 -14.91 10.92 22.34
CA PRO A 87 -13.52 11.28 22.57
C PRO A 87 -13.34 11.90 23.97
N LYS A 88 -12.48 11.29 24.79
CA LYS A 88 -11.99 11.88 26.04
C LYS A 88 -10.79 12.76 25.74
N ASN A 89 -10.92 14.07 25.94
CA ASN A 89 -9.77 14.97 25.96
C ASN A 89 -8.95 14.78 27.26
N PRO A 90 -7.61 14.67 27.19
CA PRO A 90 -6.78 14.63 28.38
C PRO A 90 -6.65 16.03 29.03
N PRO A 91 -6.37 16.12 30.35
CA PRO A 91 -6.30 17.38 31.05
C PRO A 91 -5.04 18.17 30.66
N SER A 92 -5.24 19.39 30.14
CA SER A 92 -4.16 20.33 29.84
C SER A 92 -3.64 20.97 31.13
N GLN A 93 -2.45 20.54 31.59
CA GLN A 93 -1.70 21.27 32.61
C GLN A 93 -0.97 22.45 31.96
N GLY A 94 -1.30 23.66 32.41
CA GLY A 94 -0.69 24.90 31.94
C GLY A 94 0.77 25.02 32.36
N LYS A 95 1.62 25.33 31.38
CA LYS A 95 2.90 26.01 31.61
C LYS A 95 2.92 27.25 30.72
N SER A 96 2.91 28.41 31.35
CA SER A 96 2.98 29.72 30.73
C SER A 96 4.39 29.96 30.19
N HIS A 97 4.53 29.96 28.87
CA HIS A 97 5.65 30.62 28.20
C HIS A 97 5.21 32.03 27.78
N VAL A 98 5.81 33.02 28.44
CA VAL A 98 5.72 34.44 28.09
C VAL A 98 6.65 34.69 26.89
N GLY A 99 6.14 35.34 25.83
CA GLY A 99 6.97 36.02 24.83
C GLY A 99 6.63 35.74 23.36
N SER A 100 5.55 36.32 22.85
CA SER A 100 5.54 37.05 21.57
C SER A 100 4.21 37.80 21.43
N SER A 101 4.29 39.11 21.21
CA SER A 101 3.17 40.05 21.15
C SER A 101 2.46 39.99 19.80
N GLN A 102 2.02 38.81 19.38
CA GLN A 102 1.05 38.70 18.29
C GLN A 102 -0.34 38.55 18.91
N PRO A 103 -1.37 39.28 18.45
CA PRO A 103 -2.73 39.02 18.89
C PRO A 103 -3.03 37.55 18.58
N SER A 104 -3.43 36.79 19.59
CA SER A 104 -3.84 35.40 19.41
C SER A 104 -5.15 35.40 18.63
N ILE A 105 -5.06 35.33 17.30
CA ILE A 105 -6.24 35.12 16.46
C ILE A 105 -6.68 33.68 16.67
N THR A 106 -7.95 33.49 17.02
CA THR A 106 -8.50 32.15 17.19
C THR A 106 -8.71 31.51 15.81
N LEU A 107 -8.53 30.19 15.67
CA LEU A 107 -8.81 29.49 14.40
C LEU A 107 -10.20 29.82 13.85
N GLN A 108 -11.19 30.00 14.73
CA GLN A 108 -12.55 30.41 14.36
C GLN A 108 -12.59 31.79 13.69
N GLN A 109 -11.80 32.76 14.15
CA GLN A 109 -11.70 34.10 13.54
C GLN A 109 -10.96 34.08 12.20
N ILE A 110 -10.01 33.15 12.02
CA ILE A 110 -9.34 32.95 10.73
C ILE A 110 -10.28 32.32 9.70
N LEU A 111 -11.16 31.43 10.15
CA LEU A 111 -12.09 30.68 9.31
C LEU A 111 -13.46 31.37 9.17
N GLU A 112 -13.70 32.46 9.90
CA GLU A 112 -14.91 33.28 9.77
C GLU A 112 -15.04 33.83 8.35
N GLY A 113 -16.14 33.51 7.68
CA GLY A 113 -16.38 33.89 6.28
C GLY A 113 -15.90 32.87 5.25
N ILE A 114 -15.12 31.85 5.65
CA ILE A 114 -14.80 30.70 4.80
C ILE A 114 -15.94 29.68 4.93
N GLY A 115 -16.99 29.88 4.15
CA GLY A 115 -18.09 28.92 4.03
C GLY A 115 -17.68 27.69 3.21
N VAL A 116 -18.32 26.55 3.48
CA VAL A 116 -18.27 25.42 2.54
C VAL A 116 -19.19 25.79 1.36
N PRO A 117 -18.69 25.82 0.12
CA PRO A 117 -19.55 26.07 -1.02
C PRO A 117 -20.63 25.00 -1.09
N GLU A 118 -21.83 25.40 -1.54
CA GLU A 118 -22.93 24.46 -1.74
C GLU A 118 -22.48 23.32 -2.68
N PRO A 119 -22.87 22.05 -2.41
CA PRO A 119 -22.48 20.93 -3.23
C PRO A 119 -22.95 21.14 -4.67
N GLN A 120 -22.01 21.26 -5.60
CA GLN A 120 -22.30 21.32 -7.03
C GLN A 120 -22.10 19.95 -7.68
N PRO A 121 -22.87 19.64 -8.75
CA PRO A 121 -22.59 18.46 -9.56
C PRO A 121 -21.16 18.50 -10.09
N PHE A 122 -20.47 17.36 -10.06
CA PHE A 122 -19.16 17.25 -10.68
C PHE A 122 -19.27 17.42 -12.20
N VAL A 123 -18.48 18.33 -12.77
CA VAL A 123 -18.35 18.53 -14.21
C VAL A 123 -16.88 18.23 -14.57
N PRO A 124 -16.61 17.26 -15.46
CA PRO A 124 -15.24 16.97 -15.87
C PRO A 124 -14.66 18.12 -16.69
N ASP A 125 -13.36 18.31 -16.57
CA ASP A 125 -12.63 19.26 -17.42
C ASP A 125 -12.63 18.77 -18.88
N PRO A 126 -12.58 19.67 -19.88
CA PRO A 126 -12.56 19.28 -21.29
C PRO A 126 -11.49 18.24 -21.65
N TRP A 127 -10.27 18.38 -21.09
CA TRP A 127 -9.17 17.45 -21.33
C TRP A 127 -9.46 16.04 -20.76
N GLN A 128 -10.25 15.94 -19.70
CA GLN A 128 -10.63 14.66 -19.10
C GLN A 128 -11.59 13.91 -20.02
N THR A 129 -12.57 14.61 -20.58
CA THR A 129 -13.51 14.04 -21.55
C THR A 129 -12.81 13.64 -22.84
N GLU A 130 -11.96 14.52 -23.38
CA GLU A 130 -11.13 14.24 -24.56
C GLU A 130 -10.26 12.99 -24.37
N ALA A 131 -9.58 12.85 -23.23
CA ALA A 131 -8.78 11.67 -22.92
C ALA A 131 -9.61 10.37 -22.91
N VAL A 132 -10.84 10.42 -22.38
CA VAL A 132 -11.75 9.27 -22.36
C VAL A 132 -12.26 8.93 -23.77
N GLU A 133 -12.53 9.93 -24.60
CA GLU A 133 -12.96 9.72 -26.00
C GLU A 133 -11.84 9.09 -26.85
N HIS A 134 -10.60 9.50 -26.64
CA HIS A 134 -9.44 8.95 -27.35
C HIS A 134 -9.16 7.48 -27.02
N LEU A 135 -9.47 7.03 -25.79
CA LEU A 135 -9.29 5.62 -25.39
C LEU A 135 -10.10 4.63 -26.23
N ALA A 136 -11.16 5.07 -26.91
CA ALA A 136 -11.92 4.20 -27.80
C ALA A 136 -11.17 3.81 -29.09
N HIS A 137 -10.08 4.52 -29.43
CA HIS A 137 -9.38 4.38 -30.70
C HIS A 137 -7.86 4.21 -30.56
N SER A 138 -7.28 4.61 -29.43
CA SER A 138 -5.84 4.60 -29.21
C SER A 138 -5.48 4.62 -27.72
N ASP A 139 -4.26 4.20 -27.39
CA ASP A 139 -3.69 4.40 -26.06
C ASP A 139 -3.48 5.89 -25.75
N VAL A 140 -3.64 6.27 -24.48
CA VAL A 140 -3.58 7.67 -24.04
C VAL A 140 -2.56 7.84 -22.92
N ILE A 141 -1.70 8.85 -23.06
CA ILE A 141 -0.80 9.31 -22.01
C ILE A 141 -1.36 10.60 -21.42
N VAL A 142 -1.74 10.55 -20.14
CA VAL A 142 -2.22 11.72 -19.40
C VAL A 142 -1.11 12.27 -18.52
N SER A 143 -0.62 13.47 -18.83
CA SER A 143 0.35 14.20 -18.01
C SER A 143 -0.31 15.45 -17.42
N ALA A 144 -0.66 15.39 -16.14
CA ALA A 144 -1.25 16.50 -15.41
C ALA A 144 -0.78 16.51 -13.94
N PRO A 145 -0.74 17.66 -13.26
CA PRO A 145 -0.36 17.75 -11.85
C PRO A 145 -1.20 16.87 -10.92
N THR A 146 -0.65 16.55 -9.75
CA THR A 146 -1.41 15.89 -8.68
C THR A 146 -2.53 16.80 -8.20
N GLY A 147 -3.73 16.25 -8.02
CA GLY A 147 -4.93 17.02 -7.69
C GLY A 147 -5.75 17.51 -8.89
N SER A 148 -5.24 17.41 -10.13
CA SER A 148 -5.98 17.79 -11.35
C SER A 148 -7.10 16.81 -11.76
N GLY A 149 -7.33 15.73 -11.00
CA GLY A 149 -8.43 14.80 -11.30
C GLY A 149 -8.12 13.72 -12.36
N LYS A 150 -6.85 13.37 -12.60
CA LYS A 150 -6.45 12.24 -13.48
C LYS A 150 -7.21 10.95 -13.21
N THR A 151 -7.53 10.68 -11.94
CA THR A 151 -8.32 9.53 -11.52
C THR A 151 -9.69 9.45 -12.23
N TYR A 152 -10.28 10.57 -12.63
CA TYR A 152 -11.54 10.57 -13.38
C TYR A 152 -11.42 9.79 -14.69
N VAL A 153 -10.35 10.07 -15.47
CA VAL A 153 -10.09 9.37 -16.74
C VAL A 153 -9.94 7.86 -16.50
N ALA A 154 -9.16 7.48 -15.48
CA ALA A 154 -9.00 6.08 -15.10
C ALA A 154 -10.34 5.43 -14.72
N ILE A 155 -11.18 6.08 -13.93
CA ILE A 155 -12.50 5.57 -13.52
C ILE A 155 -13.41 5.36 -14.73
N GLN A 156 -13.46 6.31 -15.67
CA GLN A 156 -14.30 6.16 -16.87
C GLN A 156 -13.78 5.06 -17.79
N ALA A 157 -12.46 4.97 -17.98
CA ALA A 157 -11.83 3.90 -18.75
C ALA A 157 -12.15 2.51 -18.16
N ILE A 158 -12.04 2.36 -16.83
CA ILE A 158 -12.42 1.14 -16.12
C ILE A 158 -13.89 0.80 -16.36
N ARG A 159 -14.80 1.77 -16.24
CA ARG A 159 -16.24 1.55 -16.48
C ARG A 159 -16.51 1.04 -17.89
N GLN A 160 -15.90 1.67 -18.90
CA GLN A 160 -16.08 1.29 -20.30
C GLN A 160 -15.56 -0.13 -20.57
N ALA A 161 -14.34 -0.45 -20.14
CA ALA A 161 -13.75 -1.77 -20.34
C ALA A 161 -14.55 -2.87 -19.61
N MET A 162 -14.94 -2.63 -18.35
CA MET A 162 -15.77 -3.58 -17.59
C MET A 162 -17.16 -3.79 -18.22
N ALA A 163 -17.76 -2.76 -18.81
CA ALA A 163 -19.04 -2.89 -19.52
C ALA A 163 -18.93 -3.77 -20.78
N LEU A 164 -17.72 -3.92 -21.33
CA LEU A 164 -17.40 -4.83 -22.43
C LEU A 164 -16.98 -6.23 -21.94
N ASN A 165 -17.14 -6.54 -20.65
CA ASN A 165 -16.67 -7.75 -19.98
C ASN A 165 -15.14 -7.99 -20.12
N GLN A 166 -14.38 -6.91 -20.26
CA GLN A 166 -12.93 -6.98 -20.28
C GLN A 166 -12.37 -6.92 -18.86
N THR A 167 -11.27 -7.64 -18.65
CA THR A 167 -10.45 -7.52 -17.45
C THR A 167 -9.64 -6.22 -17.52
N VAL A 168 -9.63 -5.50 -16.40
CA VAL A 168 -8.88 -4.26 -16.23
C VAL A 168 -7.84 -4.45 -15.15
N ILE A 169 -6.61 -4.02 -15.44
CA ILE A 169 -5.52 -4.03 -14.48
C ILE A 169 -5.11 -2.59 -14.18
N TYR A 170 -5.25 -2.18 -12.91
CA TYR A 170 -4.71 -0.93 -12.42
C TYR A 170 -3.41 -1.21 -11.67
N THR A 171 -2.32 -0.59 -12.10
CA THR A 171 -1.03 -0.73 -11.43
C THR A 171 -0.61 0.54 -10.70
N SER A 172 0.03 0.36 -9.55
CA SER A 172 0.73 1.42 -8.83
C SER A 172 2.09 0.91 -8.34
N PRO A 173 3.17 1.70 -8.43
CA PRO A 173 4.52 1.25 -8.06
C PRO A 173 4.70 1.03 -6.54
N LEU A 174 3.72 1.40 -5.72
CA LEU A 174 3.77 1.31 -4.28
C LEU A 174 2.58 0.55 -3.71
N LYS A 175 2.88 -0.41 -2.83
CA LYS A 175 1.86 -1.23 -2.14
C LYS A 175 0.85 -0.40 -1.35
N ALA A 176 1.30 0.68 -0.71
CA ALA A 176 0.43 1.55 0.07
C ALA A 176 -0.64 2.22 -0.83
N LEU A 177 -0.21 2.76 -1.97
CA LEU A 177 -1.10 3.37 -2.97
C LEU A 177 -2.02 2.31 -3.60
N SER A 178 -1.52 1.11 -3.87
CA SER A 178 -2.34 -0.01 -4.33
C SER A 178 -3.48 -0.34 -3.35
N ASN A 179 -3.20 -0.36 -2.03
CA ASN A 179 -4.23 -0.59 -1.02
C ASN A 179 -5.26 0.55 -0.97
N THR A 180 -4.82 1.80 -1.06
CA THR A 180 -5.72 2.96 -1.14
C THR A 180 -6.64 2.85 -2.35
N LYS A 181 -6.08 2.58 -3.53
CA LYS A 181 -6.84 2.42 -4.78
C LYS A 181 -7.80 1.24 -4.73
N PHE A 182 -7.39 0.12 -4.14
CA PHE A 182 -8.28 -1.01 -3.89
C PHE A 182 -9.50 -0.61 -3.06
N MET A 183 -9.33 0.15 -1.97
CA MET A 183 -10.46 0.62 -1.16
C MET A 183 -11.35 1.61 -1.92
N GLU A 184 -10.76 2.57 -2.63
CA GLU A 184 -11.49 3.55 -3.45
C GLU A 184 -12.32 2.85 -4.54
N PHE A 185 -11.73 1.94 -5.29
CA PHE A 185 -12.43 1.20 -6.33
C PHE A 185 -13.46 0.23 -5.77
N THR A 186 -13.19 -0.42 -4.64
CA THR A 186 -14.17 -1.26 -3.95
C THR A 186 -15.43 -0.47 -3.60
N GLN A 187 -15.29 0.79 -3.17
CA GLN A 187 -16.43 1.67 -2.89
C GLN A 187 -17.18 2.07 -4.16
N LEU A 188 -16.48 2.27 -5.28
CA LEU A 188 -17.06 2.75 -6.53
C LEU A 188 -17.70 1.65 -7.39
N PHE A 189 -17.12 0.46 -7.42
CA PHE A 189 -17.50 -0.65 -8.30
C PHE A 189 -18.12 -1.83 -7.55
N GLY A 190 -17.96 -1.89 -6.23
CA GLY A 190 -18.45 -2.97 -5.37
C GLY A 190 -17.38 -4.02 -5.04
N PRO A 191 -17.48 -4.69 -3.88
CA PRO A 191 -16.45 -5.61 -3.38
C PRO A 191 -16.23 -6.85 -4.24
N ASP A 192 -17.28 -7.32 -4.91
CA ASP A 192 -17.18 -8.51 -5.77
C ASP A 192 -16.50 -8.21 -7.11
N GLN A 193 -16.42 -6.92 -7.49
CA GLN A 193 -15.89 -6.48 -8.78
C GLN A 193 -14.41 -6.11 -8.73
N VAL A 194 -13.82 -6.02 -7.54
CA VAL A 194 -12.46 -5.51 -7.35
C VAL A 194 -11.61 -6.51 -6.57
N GLY A 195 -10.41 -6.78 -7.10
CA GLY A 195 -9.38 -7.60 -6.47
C GLY A 195 -8.10 -6.81 -6.23
N ILE A 196 -7.25 -7.33 -5.34
CA ILE A 196 -5.92 -6.80 -5.09
C ILE A 196 -4.87 -7.91 -5.12
N LEU A 197 -3.78 -7.66 -5.81
CA LEU A 197 -2.63 -8.55 -5.93
C LEU A 197 -1.35 -7.77 -5.64
N THR A 198 -0.83 -7.95 -4.43
CA THR A 198 0.51 -7.47 -4.05
C THR A 198 1.34 -8.67 -3.60
N GLY A 199 2.65 -8.48 -3.44
CA GLY A 199 3.52 -9.56 -2.96
C GLY A 199 3.20 -10.09 -1.55
N ASP A 200 2.29 -9.44 -0.81
CA ASP A 200 1.88 -9.77 0.56
C ASP A 200 0.36 -9.93 0.75
N ARG A 201 -0.45 -9.60 -0.27
CA ARG A 201 -1.90 -9.65 -0.19
C ARG A 201 -2.50 -10.13 -1.51
N ARG A 202 -3.46 -11.05 -1.42
CA ARG A 202 -4.17 -11.60 -2.58
C ARG A 202 -5.63 -11.79 -2.21
N ASP A 203 -6.46 -10.82 -2.61
CA ASP A 203 -7.90 -10.85 -2.35
C ASP A 203 -8.65 -10.72 -3.68
N ASN A 204 -9.72 -11.50 -3.85
CA ASN A 204 -10.58 -11.52 -5.03
C ASN A 204 -9.79 -11.53 -6.36
N ALA A 205 -8.84 -12.48 -6.51
CA ALA A 205 -7.89 -12.52 -7.62
C ALA A 205 -8.49 -12.77 -9.01
N HIS A 206 -9.78 -13.08 -9.07
CA HIS A 206 -10.55 -13.33 -10.29
C HIS A 206 -11.52 -12.19 -10.62
N ALA A 207 -11.45 -11.08 -9.87
CA ALA A 207 -12.25 -9.90 -10.13
C ALA A 207 -11.98 -9.32 -11.52
N PRO A 208 -12.99 -8.70 -12.16
CA PRO A 208 -12.82 -8.01 -13.44
C PRO A 208 -11.88 -6.81 -13.33
N LEU A 209 -11.83 -6.11 -12.18
CA LEU A 209 -10.85 -5.06 -11.90
C LEU A 209 -9.81 -5.55 -10.91
N LEU A 210 -8.55 -5.62 -11.31
CA LEU A 210 -7.43 -6.02 -10.46
C LEU A 210 -6.52 -4.83 -10.17
N VAL A 211 -6.31 -4.53 -8.89
CA VAL A 211 -5.31 -3.57 -8.44
C VAL A 211 -4.04 -4.30 -8.05
N MET A 212 -2.89 -3.94 -8.62
CA MET A 212 -1.63 -4.61 -8.30
C MET A 212 -0.43 -3.68 -8.34
N THR A 213 0.74 -4.15 -7.87
CA THR A 213 1.97 -3.41 -8.15
C THR A 213 2.48 -3.69 -9.55
N THR A 214 3.22 -2.75 -10.12
CA THR A 214 3.76 -2.89 -11.50
C THR A 214 4.63 -4.15 -11.62
N GLU A 215 5.39 -4.52 -10.59
CA GLU A 215 6.20 -5.74 -10.58
C GLU A 215 5.36 -7.01 -10.63
N ILE A 216 4.18 -7.01 -10.01
CA ILE A 216 3.27 -8.16 -10.08
C ILE A 216 2.74 -8.32 -11.50
N LEU A 217 2.30 -7.22 -12.14
CA LEU A 217 1.86 -7.27 -13.54
C LEU A 217 2.99 -7.76 -14.46
N ARG A 218 4.19 -7.17 -14.33
CA ARG A 218 5.35 -7.58 -15.10
C ARG A 218 5.61 -9.09 -14.99
N ASN A 219 5.55 -9.66 -13.77
CA ASN A 219 5.76 -11.10 -13.60
C ASN A 219 4.69 -11.92 -14.32
N LEU A 220 3.41 -11.53 -14.22
CA LEU A 220 2.33 -12.20 -14.95
C LEU A 220 2.56 -12.19 -16.47
N LEU A 221 3.06 -11.08 -17.01
CA LEU A 221 3.38 -10.95 -18.43
C LEU A 221 4.58 -11.82 -18.84
N TYR A 222 5.61 -11.93 -18.00
CA TYR A 222 6.73 -12.85 -18.24
C TYR A 222 6.30 -14.31 -18.24
N ASP A 223 5.51 -14.71 -17.24
CA ASP A 223 4.99 -16.08 -17.13
C ASP A 223 4.17 -16.40 -18.40
N ALA A 224 3.32 -15.48 -18.84
CA ALA A 224 2.55 -15.60 -20.08
C ALA A 224 3.42 -15.68 -21.34
N ALA A 225 4.45 -14.84 -21.45
CA ALA A 225 5.41 -14.88 -22.55
C ALA A 225 6.22 -16.20 -22.59
N SER A 226 6.41 -16.85 -21.44
CA SER A 226 7.06 -18.16 -21.32
C SER A 226 6.14 -19.35 -21.67
N GLY A 227 4.87 -19.08 -22.00
CA GLY A 227 3.87 -20.08 -22.39
C GLY A 227 2.96 -20.54 -21.26
N GLU A 228 3.02 -19.91 -20.07
CA GLU A 228 2.03 -20.17 -19.03
C GLU A 228 0.68 -19.51 -19.37
N ILE A 229 -0.41 -20.23 -19.11
CA ILE A 229 -1.76 -19.75 -19.42
C ILE A 229 -2.31 -19.05 -18.18
N ASP A 230 -2.36 -17.72 -18.21
CA ASP A 230 -3.11 -16.94 -17.23
C ASP A 230 -4.46 -16.49 -17.80
N LEU A 231 -5.54 -17.07 -17.29
CA LEU A 231 -6.92 -16.75 -17.67
C LEU A 231 -7.25 -15.26 -17.57
N ARG A 232 -6.56 -14.50 -16.70
CA ARG A 232 -6.76 -13.05 -16.54
C ARG A 232 -6.29 -12.25 -17.74
N LEU A 233 -5.27 -12.75 -18.46
CA LEU A 233 -4.70 -12.06 -19.62
C LEU A 233 -5.50 -12.32 -20.90
N HIS A 234 -6.26 -13.42 -20.98
CA HIS A 234 -7.09 -13.72 -22.14
C HIS A 234 -8.22 -12.71 -22.39
N THR A 235 -8.74 -12.11 -21.33
CA THR A 235 -9.80 -11.10 -21.38
C THR A 235 -9.28 -9.70 -21.07
N LEU A 236 -7.96 -9.51 -20.98
CA LEU A 236 -7.36 -8.21 -20.69
C LEU A 236 -7.71 -7.22 -21.81
N GLY A 237 -8.40 -6.14 -21.45
CA GLY A 237 -8.76 -5.07 -22.39
C GLY A 237 -8.18 -3.71 -22.01
N LEU A 238 -7.71 -3.53 -20.77
CA LEU A 238 -7.15 -2.27 -20.31
C LEU A 238 -6.11 -2.46 -19.22
N VAL A 239 -4.94 -1.84 -19.41
CA VAL A 239 -3.91 -1.69 -18.38
C VAL A 239 -3.75 -0.19 -18.09
N ILE A 240 -3.89 0.18 -16.81
CA ILE A 240 -3.63 1.54 -16.33
C ILE A 240 -2.31 1.53 -15.56
N LEU A 241 -1.34 2.29 -16.05
CA LEU A 241 -0.05 2.49 -15.41
C LEU A 241 -0.05 3.85 -14.69
N ASP A 242 -0.12 3.84 -13.36
CA ASP A 242 -0.13 5.05 -12.54
C ASP A 242 1.29 5.45 -12.09
N GLU A 243 1.49 6.74 -11.85
CA GLU A 243 2.78 7.35 -11.47
C GLU A 243 3.88 7.22 -12.56
N SER A 244 3.59 7.70 -13.77
CA SER A 244 4.51 7.63 -14.93
C SER A 244 5.88 8.28 -14.71
N GLN A 245 6.02 9.15 -13.72
CA GLN A 245 7.32 9.72 -13.34
C GLN A 245 8.33 8.65 -12.88
N TYR A 246 7.88 7.45 -12.50
CA TYR A 246 8.78 6.33 -12.21
C TYR A 246 9.50 5.78 -13.44
N LEU A 247 9.08 6.15 -14.66
CA LEU A 247 9.80 5.81 -15.88
C LEU A 247 11.23 6.39 -15.88
N ALA A 248 11.44 7.56 -15.26
CA ALA A 248 12.75 8.19 -15.14
C ALA A 248 13.59 7.65 -13.97
N ASP A 249 13.06 6.71 -13.18
CA ASP A 249 13.78 6.10 -12.05
C ASP A 249 14.72 5.00 -12.58
N PRO A 250 16.05 5.06 -12.34
CA PRO A 250 17.00 4.09 -12.88
C PRO A 250 16.79 2.65 -12.39
N GLU A 251 16.20 2.44 -11.21
CA GLU A 251 15.96 1.11 -10.66
C GLU A 251 14.57 0.58 -11.02
N ARG A 252 13.57 1.46 -11.15
CA ARG A 252 12.16 1.09 -11.34
C ARG A 252 11.64 1.31 -12.77
N GLY A 253 12.29 2.15 -13.56
CA GLY A 253 11.91 2.45 -14.94
C GLY A 253 11.95 1.23 -15.84
N VAL A 254 12.90 0.31 -15.60
CA VAL A 254 13.00 -0.97 -16.32
C VAL A 254 11.70 -1.78 -16.21
N VAL A 255 11.05 -1.79 -15.03
CA VAL A 255 9.79 -2.52 -14.84
C VAL A 255 8.68 -1.93 -15.69
N TRP A 256 8.64 -0.61 -15.84
CA TRP A 256 7.68 0.07 -16.71
C TRP A 256 7.92 -0.25 -18.18
N GLU A 257 9.17 -0.15 -18.65
CA GLU A 257 9.55 -0.47 -20.03
C GLU A 257 9.19 -1.90 -20.39
N GLU A 258 9.58 -2.87 -19.55
CA GLU A 258 9.28 -4.28 -19.75
C GLU A 258 7.76 -4.54 -19.76
N THR A 259 7.00 -3.89 -18.87
CA THR A 259 5.54 -4.04 -18.84
C THR A 259 4.91 -3.56 -20.15
N ILE A 260 5.32 -2.40 -20.66
CA ILE A 260 4.80 -1.86 -21.93
C ILE A 260 5.16 -2.77 -23.10
N ILE A 261 6.40 -3.28 -23.15
CA ILE A 261 6.88 -4.16 -24.22
C ILE A 261 6.15 -5.51 -24.24
N LEU A 262 5.84 -6.05 -23.05
CA LEU A 262 5.23 -7.38 -22.91
C LEU A 262 3.70 -7.37 -22.95
N CYS A 263 3.05 -6.20 -22.86
CA CYS A 263 1.60 -6.11 -23.01
C CYS A 263 1.18 -6.64 -24.40
N PRO A 264 0.16 -7.51 -24.47
CA PRO A 264 -0.28 -8.17 -25.70
C PRO A 264 -1.08 -7.27 -26.64
#